data_AF-A0A177C2A9-F1
#
_entry.id   AF-A0A177C2A9-F1
#
_cell.length_a   1.000
_cell.length_b   1.000
_cell.length_c   1.000
_cell.angle_alpha   90.00
_cell.angle_beta   90.00
_cell.angle_gamma   90.00
#
_symmetry.space_group_name_H-M   'P 1'
#
loop_
_entity.id
_entity.type
_entity.pdbx_description
1 polymer ?
#
loop_
_entity_poly.entity_id
_entity_poly.type
_entity_poly.pdbx_seq_one_letter_code
_entity_poly.pdbx_strand_id
1 'polypeptide(L)'
;MIKDGTILQEITILKYLSSPSHENITKLVDHFVDKKLCKVSIYLKECSMGRLEALIESRYQGGELFNELDVWEWFIQLFSALTYCHYGPDPTARFAYNRPEDWENEWDRVFHWDIKVENILAHEATPKGMTTQYTLKLADFGCAVARRYIWVDTANDRKKTSWCTRRWTPPEYPQFVGRSDVWQLAAVVGCICNLMNVPFFDHAAPAPGYSVTLNNAIVESMKKDFRQRPKADEVLGHVRGKYKVKAEVLEKDPRPVPDKLDKVKKDRRERQLKRGLEKGSKEQQQQAAAAQALNRQAQVVGQWGVGNDGFGGPGPFAGAGWGGLGGRGGGPGNMQPFGRIGRGWYGSGGGMY
;
A
#
# COMPACT_ATOMS: atom_id res chain seq x y z
N MET A 1 -16.96 -9.24 -14.79
CA MET A 1 -17.91 -8.41 -14.01
C MET A 1 -17.06 -7.61 -13.04
N ILE A 2 -16.91 -6.30 -13.25
CA ILE A 2 -16.33 -5.44 -12.22
C ILE A 2 -17.22 -5.64 -10.98
N LYS A 3 -16.63 -5.87 -9.82
CA LYS A 3 -17.39 -5.78 -8.57
C LYS A 3 -17.67 -4.29 -8.36
N ASP A 4 -18.72 -3.78 -9.01
CA ASP A 4 -18.99 -2.36 -9.24
C ASP A 4 -19.00 -1.48 -7.97
N GLY A 5 -19.15 -2.06 -6.78
CA GLY A 5 -19.21 -1.32 -5.52
C GLY A 5 -17.89 -0.66 -5.09
N THR A 6 -16.73 -1.31 -5.25
CA THR A 6 -15.49 -0.84 -4.60
C THR A 6 -14.88 0.38 -5.29
N ILE A 7 -14.88 0.42 -6.62
CA ILE A 7 -14.31 1.54 -7.39
C ILE A 7 -15.23 2.78 -7.29
N LEU A 8 -16.55 2.60 -7.34
CA LEU A 8 -17.49 3.71 -7.16
C LEU A 8 -17.42 4.28 -5.73
N GLN A 9 -17.19 3.41 -4.74
CA GLN A 9 -16.93 3.82 -3.36
C GLN A 9 -15.66 4.66 -3.26
N GLU A 10 -14.56 4.23 -3.89
CA GLU A 10 -13.30 5.01 -3.93
C GLU A 10 -13.53 6.40 -4.55
N ILE A 11 -14.19 6.48 -5.71
CA ILE A 11 -14.53 7.76 -6.35
C ILE A 11 -15.37 8.65 -5.41
N THR A 12 -16.34 8.06 -4.72
CA THR A 12 -17.21 8.80 -3.78
C THR A 12 -16.42 9.37 -2.61
N ILE A 13 -15.53 8.56 -2.02
CA ILE A 13 -14.65 8.99 -0.92
C ILE A 13 -13.69 10.08 -1.40
N LEU A 14 -13.07 9.89 -2.56
CA LEU A 14 -12.14 10.86 -3.14
C LEU A 14 -12.82 12.20 -3.46
N LYS A 15 -14.06 12.19 -3.99
CA LYS A 15 -14.87 13.41 -4.18
C LYS A 15 -15.12 14.10 -2.84
N TYR A 16 -15.54 13.34 -1.83
CA TYR A 16 -15.85 13.83 -0.50
C TYR A 16 -14.61 14.49 0.17
N LEU A 17 -13.44 13.86 0.08
CA LEU A 17 -12.19 14.39 0.66
C LEU A 17 -11.55 15.52 -0.16
N SER A 18 -12.02 15.77 -1.39
CA SER A 18 -11.49 16.81 -2.28
C SER A 18 -12.23 18.15 -2.14
N SER A 19 -13.34 18.20 -1.39
CA SER A 19 -14.14 19.42 -1.20
C SER A 19 -14.72 19.50 0.24
N PRO A 20 -14.07 20.22 1.17
CA PRO A 20 -12.83 20.95 0.96
C PRO A 20 -11.63 20.03 0.74
N SER A 21 -10.57 20.52 0.09
CA SER A 21 -9.36 19.74 -0.14
C SER A 21 -8.36 19.89 1.01
N HIS A 22 -7.70 18.80 1.38
CA HIS A 22 -6.58 18.81 2.35
C HIS A 22 -5.23 18.68 1.63
N GLU A 23 -4.23 19.46 2.04
CA GLU A 23 -2.91 19.52 1.38
C GLU A 23 -2.19 18.16 1.37
N ASN A 24 -2.32 17.39 2.44
CA ASN A 24 -1.70 16.07 2.59
C ASN A 24 -2.60 14.89 2.17
N ILE A 25 -3.63 15.12 1.36
CA ILE A 25 -4.45 14.06 0.75
C ILE A 25 -4.42 14.22 -0.76
N THR A 26 -4.38 13.12 -1.49
CA THR A 26 -4.42 13.15 -2.95
C THR A 26 -5.78 13.64 -3.44
N LYS A 27 -5.78 14.70 -4.25
CA LYS A 27 -6.99 15.35 -4.74
C LYS A 27 -7.48 14.66 -6.02
N LEU A 28 -8.77 14.37 -6.06
CA LEU A 28 -9.46 14.00 -7.29
C LEU A 28 -9.57 15.22 -8.21
N VAL A 29 -9.08 15.07 -9.43
CA VAL A 29 -9.26 16.05 -10.51
C VAL A 29 -10.50 15.71 -11.30
N ASP A 30 -10.61 14.46 -11.75
CA ASP A 30 -11.75 13.98 -12.53
C ASP A 30 -11.86 12.45 -12.46
N HIS A 31 -12.94 11.89 -13.00
CA HIS A 31 -13.15 10.47 -13.16
C HIS A 31 -14.00 10.20 -14.41
N PHE A 32 -13.74 9.10 -15.08
CA PHE A 32 -14.52 8.64 -16.22
C PHE A 32 -14.93 7.19 -16.03
N VAL A 33 -16.22 6.90 -16.21
CA VAL A 33 -16.79 5.55 -16.07
C VAL A 33 -17.36 5.12 -17.41
N ASP A 34 -16.64 4.22 -18.10
CA ASP A 34 -17.14 3.55 -19.29
C ASP A 34 -17.80 2.23 -18.90
N LYS A 35 -19.13 2.27 -18.79
CA LYS A 35 -19.93 1.08 -18.48
C LYS A 35 -19.91 0.04 -19.60
N LYS A 36 -19.73 0.45 -20.87
CA LYS A 36 -19.71 -0.47 -22.01
C LYS A 36 -18.41 -1.26 -22.04
N LEU A 37 -17.29 -0.58 -21.81
CA LEU A 37 -15.97 -1.20 -21.79
C LEU A 37 -15.58 -1.77 -20.43
N CYS A 38 -16.44 -1.64 -19.41
CA CYS A 38 -16.10 -1.99 -18.02
C CYS A 38 -14.74 -1.38 -17.64
N LYS A 39 -14.61 -0.07 -17.83
CA LYS A 39 -13.37 0.66 -17.53
C LYS A 39 -13.68 1.89 -16.70
N VAL A 40 -12.90 2.09 -15.65
CA VAL A 40 -12.94 3.30 -14.85
C VAL A 40 -11.56 3.94 -14.90
N SER A 41 -11.54 5.25 -15.14
CA SER A 41 -10.34 6.07 -15.07
C SER A 41 -10.51 7.07 -13.93
N ILE A 42 -9.56 7.14 -13.02
CA ILE A 42 -9.51 8.12 -11.94
C ILE A 42 -8.32 9.04 -12.21
N TYR A 43 -8.58 10.34 -12.31
CA TYR A 43 -7.57 11.36 -12.55
C TYR A 43 -7.28 12.08 -11.25
N LEU A 44 -6.05 11.95 -10.77
CA LEU A 44 -5.58 12.51 -9.50
C LEU A 44 -4.58 13.64 -9.75
N LYS A 45 -4.46 14.56 -8.79
CA LYS A 45 -3.41 15.58 -8.84
C LYS A 45 -2.04 14.89 -8.78
N GLU A 46 -1.18 15.21 -9.75
CA GLU A 46 0.16 14.66 -9.86
C GLU A 46 1.03 14.99 -8.64
N CYS A 47 1.85 14.01 -8.23
CA CYS A 47 2.89 14.16 -7.22
C CYS A 47 4.25 13.87 -7.86
N SER A 48 5.07 14.91 -8.02
CA SER A 48 6.31 14.89 -8.83
C SER A 48 7.35 13.83 -8.43
N MET A 49 7.37 13.37 -7.18
CA MET A 49 8.34 12.38 -6.69
C MET A 49 7.78 10.96 -6.65
N GLY A 50 6.52 10.75 -7.02
CA GLY A 50 5.88 9.43 -6.99
C GLY A 50 5.67 8.90 -5.57
N ARG A 51 5.92 7.60 -5.36
CA ARG A 51 5.62 6.87 -4.11
C ARG A 51 6.74 7.02 -3.08
N LEU A 52 6.40 7.16 -1.80
CA LEU A 52 7.36 7.21 -0.68
C LEU A 52 8.25 5.97 -0.63
N GLU A 53 7.75 4.81 -1.05
CA GLU A 53 8.54 3.58 -1.21
C GLU A 53 9.84 3.82 -2.02
N ALA A 54 9.74 4.56 -3.14
CA ALA A 54 10.89 4.83 -4.00
C ALA A 54 11.88 5.80 -3.34
N LEU A 55 11.37 6.79 -2.59
CA LEU A 55 12.19 7.73 -1.83
C LEU A 55 12.97 7.02 -0.71
N ILE A 56 12.33 6.10 0.02
CA ILE A 56 12.97 5.25 1.03
C ILE A 56 14.07 4.39 0.41
N GLU A 57 13.80 3.77 -0.74
CA GLU A 57 14.77 2.93 -1.43
C GLU A 57 15.97 3.74 -1.91
N SER A 58 15.76 4.96 -2.44
CA SER A 58 16.84 5.86 -2.83
C SER A 58 17.76 6.20 -1.67
N ARG A 59 17.21 6.55 -0.50
CA ARG A 59 18.01 6.80 0.72
C ARG A 59 18.76 5.57 1.21
N TYR A 60 18.15 4.39 1.12
CA TYR A 60 18.82 3.14 1.46
C TYR A 60 20.04 2.89 0.56
N GLN A 61 19.89 3.09 -0.75
CA GLN A 61 20.97 2.91 -1.72
C GLN A 61 22.09 3.95 -1.54
N GLY A 62 21.71 5.21 -1.25
CA GLY A 62 22.67 6.27 -0.89
C GLY A 62 23.36 6.05 0.46
N GLY A 63 22.80 5.18 1.31
CA GLY A 63 23.35 4.91 2.63
C GLY A 63 23.26 6.13 3.54
N GLU A 64 22.12 6.81 3.54
CA GLU A 64 21.86 7.97 4.39
C GLU A 64 20.47 7.87 5.00
N LEU A 65 20.36 8.14 6.30
CA LEU A 65 19.06 8.27 6.97
C LEU A 65 18.42 9.61 6.62
N PHE A 66 17.10 9.68 6.75
CA PHE A 66 16.39 10.96 6.72
C PHE A 66 16.72 11.78 7.96
N ASN A 67 16.89 13.10 7.83
CA ASN A 67 17.12 13.96 8.99
C ASN A 67 15.91 13.94 9.93
N GLU A 68 16.14 14.14 11.23
CA GLU A 68 15.05 14.00 12.21
C GLU A 68 13.96 15.07 12.03
N LEU A 69 14.33 16.25 11.54
CA LEU A 69 13.40 17.37 11.35
C LEU A 69 12.36 17.05 10.26
N ASP A 70 12.81 16.51 9.13
CA ASP A 70 11.97 15.98 8.05
C ASP A 70 11.01 14.91 8.59
N VAL A 71 11.52 13.96 9.39
CA VAL A 71 10.69 12.88 9.91
C VAL A 71 9.58 13.43 10.82
N TRP A 72 9.87 14.41 11.68
CA TRP A 72 8.83 15.06 12.48
C TRP A 72 7.80 15.79 11.61
N GLU A 73 8.25 16.53 10.61
CA GLU A 73 7.36 17.28 9.72
C GLU A 73 6.47 16.33 8.89
N TRP A 74 7.01 15.22 8.40
CA TRP A 74 6.25 14.17 7.74
C TRP A 74 5.28 13.48 8.67
N PHE A 75 5.66 13.22 9.93
CA PHE A 75 4.77 12.70 10.96
C PHE A 75 3.56 13.65 11.12
N ILE A 76 3.80 14.96 11.21
CA ILE A 76 2.74 15.97 11.31
C ILE A 76 1.86 16.00 10.06
N GLN A 77 2.44 16.04 8.86
CA GLN A 77 1.72 16.08 7.59
C GLN A 77 0.78 14.87 7.44
N LEU A 78 1.32 13.67 7.69
CA LEU A 78 0.59 12.42 7.58
C LEU A 78 -0.56 12.35 8.61
N PHE A 79 -0.30 12.70 9.87
CA PHE A 79 -1.36 12.70 10.88
C PHE A 79 -2.36 13.84 10.71
N SER A 80 -1.98 14.95 10.07
CA SER A 80 -2.93 15.98 9.62
C SER A 80 -3.91 15.40 8.60
N ALA A 81 -3.40 14.67 7.60
CA ALA A 81 -4.24 13.97 6.62
C ALA A 81 -5.19 12.96 7.28
N LEU A 82 -4.67 12.13 8.19
CA LEU A 82 -5.48 11.12 8.86
C LEU A 82 -6.54 11.74 9.77
N THR A 83 -6.18 12.80 10.50
CA THR A 83 -7.12 13.58 11.32
C THR A 83 -8.24 14.15 10.46
N TYR A 84 -7.91 14.69 9.28
CA TYR A 84 -8.90 15.17 8.32
C TYR A 84 -9.85 14.05 7.85
N CYS A 85 -9.32 12.88 7.48
CA CYS A 85 -10.17 11.72 7.16
C CYS A 85 -11.11 11.36 8.32
N HIS A 86 -10.61 11.39 9.56
CA HIS A 86 -11.33 10.91 10.73
C HIS A 86 -12.35 11.90 11.31
N TYR A 87 -12.11 13.20 11.14
CA TYR A 87 -12.80 14.27 11.86
C TYR A 87 -13.16 15.50 11.01
N GLY A 88 -12.67 15.59 9.78
CA GLY A 88 -12.98 16.70 8.88
C GLY A 88 -12.07 17.92 9.01
N PRO A 89 -12.44 19.03 8.35
CA PRO A 89 -11.63 20.26 8.26
C PRO A 89 -11.42 20.97 9.59
N ASP A 90 -12.37 20.83 10.53
CA ASP A 90 -12.26 21.40 11.87
C ASP A 90 -12.31 20.29 12.95
N PRO A 91 -11.16 19.69 13.28
CA PRO A 91 -11.09 18.70 14.36
C PRO A 91 -11.41 19.30 15.74
N THR A 92 -11.30 20.63 15.90
CA THR A 92 -11.50 21.31 17.18
C THR A 92 -12.97 21.55 17.51
N ALA A 93 -13.83 21.66 16.50
CA ALA A 93 -15.28 21.71 16.66
C ALA A 93 -15.84 20.51 17.44
N ARG A 94 -15.15 19.36 17.40
CA ARG A 94 -15.47 18.18 18.23
C ARG A 94 -15.46 18.47 19.73
N PHE A 95 -14.60 19.39 20.18
CA PHE A 95 -14.41 19.72 21.60
C PHE A 95 -15.13 21.00 22.01
N ALA A 96 -15.90 21.62 21.11
CA ALA A 96 -16.66 22.82 21.41
C ALA A 96 -17.71 22.55 22.50
N TYR A 97 -17.80 23.45 23.49
CA TYR A 97 -18.73 23.33 24.62
C TYR A 97 -20.21 23.25 24.17
N ASN A 98 -20.54 23.90 23.05
CA ASN A 98 -21.84 23.84 22.37
C ASN A 98 -21.75 22.98 21.11
N ARG A 99 -21.24 21.75 21.24
CA ARG A 99 -21.21 20.79 20.13
C ARG A 99 -22.65 20.56 19.64
N PRO A 100 -22.98 20.80 18.36
CA PRO A 100 -24.24 20.34 17.82
C PRO A 100 -24.32 18.82 17.99
N GLU A 101 -25.44 18.28 18.48
CA GLU A 101 -25.67 16.81 18.52
C GLU A 101 -25.36 16.16 17.16
N ASP A 102 -25.51 16.95 16.09
CA ASP A 102 -25.34 16.58 14.70
C ASP A 102 -23.92 16.75 14.13
N TRP A 103 -22.90 17.15 14.90
CA TRP A 103 -21.54 17.28 14.37
C TRP A 103 -21.04 15.98 13.71
N GLU A 104 -21.39 14.84 14.32
CA GLU A 104 -21.09 13.55 13.71
C GLU A 104 -21.91 13.27 12.45
N ASN A 105 -23.04 13.93 12.25
CA ASN A 105 -23.85 13.84 11.04
C ASN A 105 -23.30 14.73 9.90
N GLU A 106 -22.53 15.79 10.21
CA GLU A 106 -21.93 16.68 9.22
C GLU A 106 -20.70 16.09 8.53
N TRP A 107 -19.84 15.37 9.29
CA TRP A 107 -18.66 14.70 8.73
C TRP A 107 -18.75 13.18 8.82
N ASP A 108 -18.85 12.53 7.66
CA ASP A 108 -18.75 11.08 7.58
C ASP A 108 -17.29 10.62 7.63
N ARG A 109 -16.88 10.14 8.80
CA ARG A 109 -15.53 9.61 9.05
C ARG A 109 -15.12 8.58 7.99
N VAL A 110 -13.96 8.79 7.39
CA VAL A 110 -13.35 7.86 6.42
C VAL A 110 -12.23 7.08 7.11
N PHE A 111 -12.31 5.75 7.04
CA PHE A 111 -11.23 4.86 7.45
C PHE A 111 -10.47 4.38 6.22
N HIS A 112 -9.15 4.43 6.26
CA HIS A 112 -8.33 4.12 5.09
C HIS A 112 -8.05 2.62 4.92
N TRP A 113 -7.74 1.92 6.02
CA TRP A 113 -7.54 0.48 6.16
C TRP A 113 -6.39 -0.17 5.37
N ASP A 114 -5.82 0.51 4.38
CA ASP A 114 -4.62 0.06 3.65
C ASP A 114 -3.52 1.13 3.61
N ILE A 115 -3.21 1.73 4.77
CA ILE A 115 -2.09 2.68 4.88
C ILE A 115 -0.77 1.91 4.85
N LYS A 116 0.11 2.28 3.91
CA LYS A 116 1.44 1.69 3.67
C LYS A 116 2.33 2.65 2.89
N VAL A 117 3.64 2.39 2.81
CA VAL A 117 4.59 3.30 2.11
C VAL A 117 4.26 3.48 0.63
N GLU A 118 3.65 2.47 0.00
CA GLU A 118 3.25 2.49 -1.40
C GLU A 118 2.06 3.43 -1.65
N ASN A 119 1.28 3.70 -0.59
CA ASN A 119 0.06 4.51 -0.61
C ASN A 119 0.29 5.92 -0.03
N ILE A 120 1.57 6.31 0.13
CA ILE A 120 1.97 7.69 0.39
C ILE A 120 2.70 8.21 -0.84
N LEU A 121 2.27 9.35 -1.36
CA LEU A 121 2.93 10.05 -2.46
C LEU A 121 3.75 11.22 -1.94
N ALA A 122 4.86 11.53 -2.60
CA ALA A 122 5.70 12.67 -2.32
C ALA A 122 5.63 13.67 -3.47
N HIS A 123 5.53 14.96 -3.13
CA HIS A 123 5.62 16.05 -4.07
C HIS A 123 6.73 16.99 -3.61
N GLU A 124 7.62 17.36 -4.53
CA GLU A 124 8.66 18.36 -4.27
C GLU A 124 8.02 19.74 -4.14
N ALA A 125 7.81 20.14 -2.89
CA ALA A 125 7.23 21.41 -2.48
C ALA A 125 7.42 21.53 -0.96
N THR A 126 8.02 22.63 -0.51
CA THR A 126 8.14 22.93 0.92
C THR A 126 6.81 23.44 1.47
N PRO A 127 6.17 22.71 2.41
CA PRO A 127 4.93 23.18 3.02
C PRO A 127 5.16 24.46 3.82
N LYS A 128 4.12 25.30 3.91
CA LYS A 128 4.20 26.56 4.66
C LYS A 128 4.55 26.30 6.13
N GLY A 129 5.61 26.95 6.61
CA GLY A 129 6.06 26.86 8.00
C GLY A 129 6.80 25.57 8.35
N MET A 130 7.23 24.82 7.33
CA MET A 130 8.06 23.62 7.46
C MET A 130 9.39 23.83 6.72
N THR A 131 10.37 22.99 7.02
CA THR A 131 11.72 23.05 6.43
C THR A 131 11.96 21.94 5.40
N THR A 132 11.13 20.90 5.43
CA THR A 132 11.22 19.78 4.52
C THR A 132 10.99 20.19 3.07
N GLN A 133 11.65 19.50 2.15
CA GLN A 133 11.52 19.72 0.71
C GLN A 133 10.31 19.00 0.11
N TYR A 134 9.65 18.11 0.89
CA TYR A 134 8.58 17.27 0.40
C TYR A 134 7.26 17.49 1.13
N THR A 135 6.22 17.66 0.34
CA THR A 135 4.83 17.51 0.78
C THR A 135 4.42 16.06 0.60
N LEU A 136 4.15 15.34 1.69
CA LEU A 136 3.62 13.98 1.65
C LEU A 136 2.09 14.00 1.57
N LYS A 137 1.54 13.10 0.77
CA LYS A 137 0.10 12.95 0.54
C LYS A 137 -0.34 11.51 0.73
N LEU A 138 -1.38 11.31 1.55
CA LEU A 138 -2.09 10.04 1.63
C LEU A 138 -2.84 9.78 0.32
N ALA A 139 -2.75 8.55 -0.20
CA ALA A 139 -3.27 8.14 -1.50
C ALA A 139 -3.86 6.72 -1.44
N ASP A 140 -4.49 6.30 -2.54
CA ASP A 140 -5.10 4.98 -2.71
C ASP A 140 -6.21 4.67 -1.68
N PHE A 141 -7.40 5.19 -1.98
CA PHE A 141 -8.60 5.00 -1.16
C PHE A 141 -9.43 3.80 -1.63
N GLY A 142 -8.86 2.89 -2.43
CA GLY A 142 -9.56 1.72 -2.97
C GLY A 142 -10.06 0.74 -1.90
N CYS A 143 -9.43 0.75 -0.71
CA CYS A 143 -9.83 -0.04 0.46
C CYS A 143 -10.57 0.77 1.53
N ALA A 144 -10.74 2.07 1.31
CA ALA A 144 -11.27 2.97 2.31
C ALA A 144 -12.79 2.80 2.48
N VAL A 145 -13.26 2.98 3.71
CA VAL A 145 -14.68 2.86 4.05
C VAL A 145 -15.12 4.05 4.86
N ALA A 146 -16.25 4.65 4.47
CA ALA A 146 -16.87 5.72 5.24
C ALA A 146 -17.80 5.14 6.33
N ARG A 147 -17.88 5.79 7.49
CA ARG A 147 -18.56 5.28 8.69
C ARG A 147 -20.01 4.90 8.39
N ARG A 148 -20.74 5.67 7.57
CA ARG A 148 -22.12 5.37 7.19
C ARG A 148 -22.28 3.95 6.59
N TYR A 149 -21.28 3.45 5.86
CA TYR A 149 -21.33 2.15 5.21
C TYR A 149 -20.99 0.97 6.13
N ILE A 150 -20.36 1.23 7.29
CA ILE A 150 -19.99 0.17 8.26
C ILE A 150 -21.22 -0.40 8.96
N TRP A 151 -22.27 0.40 9.12
CA TRP A 151 -23.46 0.05 9.91
C TRP A 151 -24.69 -0.32 9.08
N VAL A 152 -24.68 0.00 7.77
CA VAL A 152 -25.75 -0.39 6.84
C VAL A 152 -25.72 -1.89 6.55
N ASP A 153 -24.57 -2.55 6.73
CA ASP A 153 -24.40 -3.98 6.48
C ASP A 153 -23.99 -4.73 7.75
N THR A 154 -24.86 -4.69 8.76
CA THR A 154 -24.69 -5.52 9.98
C THR A 154 -24.76 -7.04 9.69
N ALA A 155 -25.18 -7.44 8.48
CA ALA A 155 -25.27 -8.82 8.03
C ALA A 155 -23.98 -9.32 7.33
N ASN A 156 -23.22 -8.46 6.64
CA ASN A 156 -21.86 -8.79 6.20
C ASN A 156 -20.85 -8.47 7.30
N ASP A 157 -20.64 -9.50 8.11
CA ASP A 157 -19.40 -9.86 8.78
C ASP A 157 -18.23 -8.90 8.50
N ARG A 158 -17.88 -8.06 9.48
CA ARG A 158 -16.66 -7.21 9.51
C ARG A 158 -15.37 -7.98 9.17
N LYS A 159 -15.44 -9.32 9.15
CA LYS A 159 -14.40 -10.27 8.79
C LYS A 159 -14.18 -10.44 7.27
N LYS A 160 -15.13 -10.05 6.41
CA LYS A 160 -15.02 -10.21 4.94
C LYS A 160 -14.20 -9.11 4.26
N THR A 161 -13.77 -8.07 4.97
CA THR A 161 -12.94 -7.01 4.42
C THR A 161 -11.46 -7.38 4.45
N SER A 162 -11.05 -8.40 3.69
CA SER A 162 -9.65 -8.80 3.50
C SER A 162 -8.87 -7.85 2.56
N TRP A 163 -9.14 -6.54 2.63
CA TRP A 163 -8.60 -5.56 1.68
C TRP A 163 -7.29 -4.91 2.15
N CYS A 164 -6.87 -5.18 3.39
CA CYS A 164 -5.59 -4.70 3.90
C CYS A 164 -4.42 -5.58 3.41
N THR A 165 -3.30 -4.94 3.08
CA THR A 165 -2.04 -5.61 2.80
C THR A 165 -1.57 -6.38 4.03
N ARG A 166 -1.51 -7.72 3.95
CA ARG A 166 -1.25 -8.62 5.11
C ARG A 166 -0.07 -8.20 6.01
N ARG A 167 1.01 -7.66 5.45
CA ARG A 167 2.20 -7.23 6.21
C ARG A 167 2.04 -5.91 6.98
N TRP A 168 0.95 -5.20 6.71
CA TRP A 168 0.55 -3.93 7.31
C TRP A 168 -0.67 -4.11 8.23
N THR A 169 -0.99 -5.34 8.59
CA THR A 169 -2.12 -5.62 9.48
C THR A 169 -1.80 -5.16 10.91
N PRO A 170 -2.69 -4.38 11.54
CA PRO A 170 -2.50 -3.97 12.92
C PRO A 170 -2.77 -5.16 13.88
N PRO A 171 -2.32 -5.07 15.15
CA PRO A 171 -2.45 -6.16 16.13
C PRO A 171 -3.89 -6.65 16.38
N GLU A 172 -4.87 -5.76 16.21
CA GLU A 172 -6.29 -6.08 16.39
C GLU A 172 -6.96 -6.80 15.20
N TYR A 173 -6.25 -7.01 14.08
CA TYR A 173 -6.77 -7.75 12.93
C TYR A 173 -7.37 -9.11 13.36
N PRO A 174 -8.56 -9.49 12.87
CA PRO A 174 -9.32 -8.89 11.76
C PRO A 174 -10.26 -7.75 12.15
N GLN A 175 -10.24 -7.25 13.39
CA GLN A 175 -11.13 -6.19 13.83
C GLN A 175 -10.54 -4.82 13.51
N PHE A 176 -10.95 -4.22 12.39
CA PHE A 176 -10.54 -2.86 12.05
C PHE A 176 -11.35 -1.81 12.81
N VAL A 177 -10.66 -0.81 13.33
CA VAL A 177 -11.22 0.37 14.00
C VAL A 177 -10.48 1.62 13.51
N GLY A 178 -10.94 2.83 13.86
CA GLY A 178 -10.20 4.06 13.47
C GLY A 178 -8.75 4.09 13.94
N ARG A 179 -8.47 3.44 15.07
CA ARG A 179 -7.11 3.33 15.60
C ARG A 179 -6.23 2.38 14.80
N SER A 180 -6.79 1.52 13.96
CA SER A 180 -6.03 0.68 13.03
C SER A 180 -5.23 1.52 12.04
N ASP A 181 -5.85 2.58 11.48
CA ASP A 181 -5.15 3.52 10.60
C ASP A 181 -4.01 4.24 11.35
N VAL A 182 -4.22 4.61 12.62
CA VAL A 182 -3.18 5.25 13.47
C VAL A 182 -1.95 4.35 13.59
N TRP A 183 -2.14 3.05 13.82
CA TRP A 183 -1.04 2.10 13.89
C TRP A 183 -0.32 1.97 12.55
N GLN A 184 -1.06 1.82 11.45
CA GLN A 184 -0.48 1.67 10.12
C GLN A 184 0.33 2.91 9.71
N LEU A 185 -0.19 4.11 10.02
CA LEU A 185 0.50 5.36 9.69
C LEU A 185 1.75 5.57 10.55
N ALA A 186 1.69 5.23 11.85
CA ALA A 186 2.89 5.23 12.69
C ALA A 186 3.91 4.17 12.23
N ALA A 187 3.44 3.04 11.70
CA ALA A 187 4.29 2.03 11.10
C ALA A 187 4.99 2.54 9.82
N VAL A 188 4.33 3.39 9.03
CA VAL A 188 4.97 4.12 7.91
C VAL A 188 6.10 5.01 8.41
N VAL A 189 5.90 5.77 9.50
CA VAL A 189 6.96 6.61 10.08
C VAL A 189 8.14 5.75 10.58
N GLY A 190 7.87 4.62 11.25
CA GLY A 190 8.94 3.68 11.62
C GLY A 190 9.67 3.08 10.40
N CYS A 191 8.96 2.82 9.31
CA CYS A 191 9.55 2.39 8.04
C CYS A 191 10.52 3.44 7.47
N ILE A 192 10.16 4.73 7.53
CA ILE A 192 11.04 5.84 7.14
C ILE A 192 12.32 5.82 8.00
N CYS A 193 12.20 5.72 9.32
CA CYS A 193 13.34 5.71 10.24
C CYS A 193 14.28 4.49 10.05
N ASN A 194 13.76 3.36 9.56
CA ASN A 194 14.54 2.14 9.35
C ASN A 194 14.93 1.91 7.88
N LEU A 195 14.54 2.81 6.98
CA LEU A 195 14.67 2.63 5.54
C LEU A 195 14.10 1.27 5.05
N MET A 196 12.87 0.95 5.47
CA MET A 196 12.17 -0.29 5.15
C MET A 196 10.85 -0.02 4.42
N ASN A 197 10.48 -0.90 3.49
CA ASN A 197 9.19 -0.83 2.80
C ASN A 197 8.10 -1.68 3.47
N VAL A 198 8.41 -2.31 4.60
CA VAL A 198 7.47 -3.11 5.39
C VAL A 198 7.79 -2.92 6.87
N PRO A 199 6.79 -2.95 7.78
CA PRO A 199 6.98 -2.60 9.18
C PRO A 199 7.58 -3.74 10.02
N PHE A 200 8.62 -4.38 9.48
CA PHE A 200 9.36 -5.44 10.13
C PHE A 200 10.59 -4.87 10.83
N PHE A 201 10.37 -4.05 11.85
CA PHE A 201 11.38 -3.49 12.76
C PHE A 201 10.95 -3.72 14.21
N ASP A 202 11.81 -3.40 15.18
CA ASP A 202 11.47 -3.50 16.60
C ASP A 202 10.44 -2.44 16.97
N HIS A 203 9.21 -2.84 17.28
CA HIS A 203 8.14 -1.90 17.66
C HIS A 203 8.35 -1.24 19.03
N ALA A 204 9.27 -1.75 19.86
CA ALA A 204 9.67 -1.08 21.10
C ALA A 204 10.72 0.03 20.86
N ALA A 205 11.45 -0.05 19.74
CA ALA A 205 12.44 0.92 19.32
C ALA A 205 12.32 1.22 17.81
N PRO A 206 11.18 1.78 17.36
CA PRO A 206 10.86 1.93 15.95
C PRO A 206 11.67 3.02 15.22
N ALA A 207 12.42 3.87 15.92
CA ALA A 207 13.28 4.88 15.31
C ALA A 207 14.71 4.81 15.88
N PRO A 208 15.45 3.72 15.62
CA PRO A 208 16.79 3.57 16.14
C PRO A 208 17.71 4.61 15.49
N GLY A 209 18.32 5.47 16.32
CA GLY A 209 19.25 6.52 15.85
C GLY A 209 18.65 7.92 15.80
N TYR A 210 17.36 8.02 16.05
CA TYR A 210 16.66 9.27 16.30
C TYR A 210 16.52 9.54 17.79
N SER A 211 16.05 10.73 18.16
CA SER A 211 15.82 11.07 19.55
C SER A 211 14.82 10.13 20.24
N VAL A 212 15.02 9.93 21.54
CA VAL A 212 14.09 9.19 22.41
C VAL A 212 12.67 9.76 22.30
N THR A 213 12.55 11.07 22.11
CA THR A 213 11.26 11.74 21.95
C THR A 213 10.52 11.28 20.69
N LEU A 214 11.20 11.22 19.53
CA LEU A 214 10.59 10.73 18.29
C LEU A 214 10.23 9.26 18.42
N ASN A 215 11.17 8.46 18.93
CA ASN A 215 10.94 7.04 19.14
C ASN A 215 9.69 6.79 20.00
N ASN A 216 9.55 7.50 21.13
CA ASN A 216 8.39 7.36 22.01
C ASN A 216 7.08 7.81 21.34
N ALA A 217 7.09 8.86 20.53
CA ALA A 217 5.90 9.30 19.81
C ALA A 217 5.37 8.22 18.83
N ILE A 218 6.28 7.51 18.17
CA ILE A 218 5.93 6.38 17.28
C ILE A 218 5.44 5.19 18.12
N VAL A 219 6.14 4.83 19.21
CA VAL A 219 5.75 3.73 20.11
C VAL A 219 4.33 3.92 20.66
N GLU A 220 4.01 5.11 21.17
CA GLU A 220 2.69 5.42 21.71
C GLU A 220 1.59 5.26 20.66
N SER A 221 1.89 5.63 19.41
CA SER A 221 0.98 5.49 18.27
C SER A 221 0.86 4.03 17.77
N MET A 222 1.80 3.16 18.13
CA MET A 222 1.83 1.74 17.72
C MET A 222 1.44 0.75 18.84
N LYS A 223 0.84 1.23 19.95
CA LYS A 223 0.40 0.36 21.05
C LYS A 223 -0.43 -0.84 20.57
N LYS A 224 -0.12 -2.03 21.13
CA LYS A 224 -0.80 -3.29 20.79
C LYS A 224 -2.28 -3.28 21.13
N ASP A 225 -2.63 -2.84 22.34
CA ASP A 225 -4.03 -2.63 22.71
C ASP A 225 -4.53 -1.34 22.04
N PHE A 226 -5.40 -1.50 21.04
CA PHE A 226 -5.97 -0.35 20.33
C PHE A 226 -6.73 0.58 21.28
N ARG A 227 -7.24 0.14 22.43
CA ARG A 227 -7.95 1.03 23.38
C ARG A 227 -7.02 2.02 24.07
N GLN A 228 -5.76 1.64 24.24
CA GLN A 228 -4.71 2.48 24.82
C GLN A 228 -3.99 3.33 23.75
N ARG A 229 -4.21 3.04 22.47
CA ARG A 229 -3.67 3.80 21.35
C ARG A 229 -4.42 5.15 21.25
N PRO A 230 -3.71 6.28 21.19
CA PRO A 230 -4.35 7.57 20.97
C PRO A 230 -5.09 7.60 19.64
N LYS A 231 -6.06 8.51 19.53
CA LYS A 231 -6.75 8.80 18.29
C LYS A 231 -5.90 9.71 17.39
N ALA A 232 -6.23 9.82 16.11
CA ALA A 232 -5.42 10.57 15.13
C ALA A 232 -5.20 12.06 15.53
N ASP A 233 -6.23 12.71 16.03
CA ASP A 233 -6.22 14.09 16.54
C ASP A 233 -5.32 14.24 17.78
N GLU A 234 -5.41 13.29 18.70
CA GLU A 234 -4.59 13.24 19.91
C GLU A 234 -3.09 13.06 19.57
N VAL A 235 -2.78 12.17 18.61
CA VAL A 235 -1.41 12.01 18.10
C VAL A 235 -0.92 13.29 17.44
N LEU A 236 -1.72 13.89 16.55
CA LEU A 236 -1.35 15.14 15.86
C LEU A 236 -1.02 16.25 16.85
N GLY A 237 -1.85 16.45 17.88
CA GLY A 237 -1.61 17.43 18.94
C GLY A 237 -0.32 17.13 19.72
N HIS A 238 -0.11 15.87 20.10
CA HIS A 238 1.10 15.43 20.80
C HIS A 238 2.36 15.67 19.98
N VAL A 239 2.38 15.21 18.73
CA VAL A 239 3.51 15.32 17.81
C VAL A 239 3.85 16.78 17.54
N ARG A 240 2.85 17.64 17.26
CA ARG A 240 3.07 19.09 17.10
C ARG A 240 3.68 19.73 18.34
N GLY A 241 3.19 19.38 19.53
CA GLY A 241 3.74 19.87 20.80
C GLY A 241 5.20 19.46 21.00
N LYS A 242 5.54 18.19 20.72
CA LYS A 242 6.93 17.71 20.80
C LYS A 242 7.83 18.32 19.75
N TYR A 243 7.35 18.44 18.50
CA TYR A 243 8.08 19.07 17.42
C TYR A 243 8.41 20.53 17.73
N LYS A 244 7.48 21.32 18.27
CA LYS A 244 7.76 22.72 18.64
C LYS A 244 8.98 22.85 19.55
N VAL A 245 9.05 22.01 20.59
CA VAL A 245 10.18 21.99 21.53
C VAL A 245 11.46 21.45 20.85
N LYS A 246 11.33 20.47 19.95
CA LYS A 246 12.47 19.87 19.25
C LYS A 246 13.05 20.75 18.15
N ALA A 247 12.22 21.42 17.37
CA ALA A 247 12.64 22.26 16.25
C ALA A 247 13.49 23.46 16.71
N GLU A 248 13.33 23.91 17.95
CA GLU A 248 14.18 24.96 18.56
C GLU A 248 15.59 24.46 18.91
N VAL A 249 15.74 23.16 19.17
CA VAL A 249 16.99 22.54 19.68
C VAL A 249 17.72 21.76 18.60
N LEU A 250 16.99 21.23 17.62
CA LEU A 250 17.56 20.56 16.47
C LEU A 250 18.19 21.61 15.56
N GLU A 251 19.47 21.42 15.19
CA GLU A 251 20.09 22.21 14.13
C GLU A 251 19.29 22.05 12.82
N LYS A 252 19.47 22.97 11.86
CA LYS A 252 18.77 22.90 10.56
C LYS A 252 19.06 21.62 9.76
N ASP A 253 20.13 20.90 10.11
CA ASP A 253 20.47 19.59 9.55
C ASP A 253 20.91 18.62 10.67
N PRO A 254 19.97 18.14 11.50
CA PRO A 254 20.26 17.21 12.57
C PRO A 254 20.36 15.81 11.94
N ARG A 255 21.48 15.56 11.27
CA ARG A 255 21.76 14.24 10.68
C ARG A 255 21.70 13.19 11.79
N PRO A 256 20.93 12.10 11.62
CA PRO A 256 20.87 11.05 12.64
C PRO A 256 22.26 10.44 12.82
N VAL A 257 22.56 10.00 14.04
CA VAL A 257 23.91 9.53 14.41
C VAL A 257 24.39 8.40 13.48
N PRO A 258 25.52 8.55 12.75
CA PRO A 258 25.96 7.63 11.70
C PRO A 258 26.10 6.16 12.12
N ASP A 259 26.55 5.90 13.35
CA ASP A 259 26.91 4.55 13.83
C ASP A 259 25.74 3.54 13.85
N LYS A 260 24.49 4.02 13.78
CA LYS A 260 23.30 3.16 13.78
C LYS A 260 22.81 2.78 12.39
N LEU A 261 23.27 3.47 11.34
CA LEU A 261 22.95 3.11 9.96
C LEU A 261 23.58 1.76 9.57
N ASP A 262 24.79 1.46 10.04
CA ASP A 262 25.46 0.18 9.74
C ASP A 262 24.70 -0.99 10.37
N LYS A 263 24.12 -0.79 11.55
CA LYS A 263 23.21 -1.77 12.16
C LYS A 263 21.94 -1.94 11.31
N VAL A 264 21.31 -0.85 10.85
CA VAL A 264 20.13 -0.92 9.98
C VAL A 264 20.44 -1.64 8.66
N LYS A 265 21.58 -1.35 8.03
CA LYS A 265 22.06 -2.02 6.81
C LYS A 265 22.32 -3.50 7.06
N LYS A 266 22.99 -3.85 8.15
CA LYS A 266 23.26 -5.23 8.56
C LYS A 266 21.96 -5.98 8.80
N ASP A 267 21.05 -5.43 9.61
CA ASP A 267 19.75 -6.02 9.91
C ASP A 267 18.92 -6.24 8.63
N ARG A 268 18.91 -5.26 7.71
CA ARG A 268 18.20 -5.38 6.42
C ARG A 268 18.83 -6.47 5.55
N ARG A 269 20.16 -6.55 5.46
CA ARG A 269 20.88 -7.58 4.70
C ARG A 269 20.66 -8.98 5.26
N GLU A 270 20.75 -9.15 6.58
CA GLU A 270 20.49 -10.42 7.25
C GLU A 270 19.04 -10.88 7.05
N ARG A 271 18.08 -9.95 7.11
CA ARG A 271 16.66 -10.25 6.84
C ARG A 271 16.39 -10.60 5.39
N GLN A 272 17.04 -9.92 4.43
CA GLN A 272 16.96 -10.27 3.01
C GLN A 272 17.53 -11.67 2.76
N LEU A 273 18.66 -12.00 3.39
CA LEU A 273 19.29 -13.32 3.28
C LEU A 273 18.36 -14.42 3.85
N LYS A 274 17.81 -14.20 5.06
CA LYS A 274 16.88 -15.14 5.69
C LYS A 274 15.63 -15.38 4.82
N ARG A 275 15.08 -14.33 4.21
CA ARG A 275 13.96 -14.44 3.27
C ARG A 275 14.32 -15.19 1.99
N GLY A 276 15.53 -14.99 1.47
CA GLY A 276 16.03 -15.75 0.32
C GLY A 276 16.12 -17.24 0.63
N LEU A 277 16.65 -17.59 1.80
CA LEU A 277 16.73 -18.98 2.28
C LEU A 277 15.33 -19.60 2.49
N GLU A 278 14.41 -18.87 3.12
CA GLU A 278 13.02 -19.35 3.32
C GLU A 278 12.26 -19.55 2.00
N LYS A 279 12.46 -18.67 1.01
CA LYS A 279 11.90 -18.85 -0.33
C LYS A 279 12.48 -20.08 -1.04
N GLY A 280 13.82 -20.23 -1.04
CA GLY A 280 14.48 -21.38 -1.65
C GLY A 280 14.04 -22.71 -1.03
N SER A 281 13.86 -22.74 0.30
CA SER A 281 13.35 -23.91 1.00
C SER A 281 11.91 -24.27 0.59
N LYS A 282 11.03 -23.27 0.44
CA LYS A 282 9.65 -23.49 -0.04
C LYS A 282 9.60 -23.96 -1.49
N GLU A 283 10.45 -23.42 -2.35
CA GLU A 283 10.57 -23.85 -3.75
C GLU A 283 11.07 -25.30 -3.83
N GLN A 284 12.07 -25.69 -3.04
CA GLN A 284 12.53 -27.07 -2.95
C GLN A 284 11.43 -28.02 -2.43
N GLN A 285 10.66 -27.61 -1.41
CA GLN A 285 9.54 -28.41 -0.91
C GLN A 285 8.44 -28.58 -1.97
N GLN A 286 8.13 -27.54 -2.74
CA GLN A 286 7.16 -27.63 -3.84
C GLN A 286 7.67 -28.52 -4.97
N GLN A 287 8.94 -28.43 -5.34
CA GLN A 287 9.55 -29.29 -6.35
C GLN A 287 9.58 -30.76 -5.89
N ALA A 288 9.91 -31.03 -4.63
CA ALA A 288 9.88 -32.37 -4.05
C ALA A 288 8.45 -32.94 -4.01
N ALA A 289 7.46 -32.14 -3.63
CA ALA A 289 6.06 -32.54 -3.65
C ALA A 289 5.54 -32.84 -5.07
N ALA A 290 5.93 -32.01 -6.06
CA ALA A 290 5.61 -32.24 -7.47
C ALA A 290 6.24 -33.54 -8.00
N ALA A 291 7.52 -33.79 -7.68
CA ALA A 291 8.21 -35.02 -8.05
C ALA A 291 7.56 -36.28 -7.42
N GLN A 292 7.15 -36.19 -6.15
CA GLN A 292 6.43 -37.28 -5.48
C GLN A 292 5.04 -37.51 -6.07
N ALA A 293 4.35 -36.47 -6.53
CA ALA A 293 3.07 -36.59 -7.21
C ALA A 293 3.23 -37.27 -8.59
N LEU A 294 4.29 -36.91 -9.33
CA LEU A 294 4.62 -37.52 -10.62
C LEU A 294 4.96 -39.01 -10.47
N ASN A 295 5.77 -39.38 -9.49
CA ASN A 295 6.08 -40.79 -9.20
C ASN A 295 4.85 -41.60 -8.81
N ARG A 296 3.92 -41.01 -8.04
CA ARG A 296 2.64 -41.66 -7.72
C ARG A 296 1.79 -41.91 -8.96
N GLN A 297 1.72 -40.94 -9.89
CA GLN A 297 1.03 -41.14 -11.17
C GLN A 297 1.68 -42.24 -12.01
N ALA A 298 3.01 -42.31 -12.06
CA ALA A 298 3.73 -43.37 -12.77
C ALA A 298 3.50 -44.76 -12.17
N GLN A 299 3.42 -44.89 -10.84
CA GLN A 299 3.10 -46.16 -10.17
C GLN A 299 1.67 -46.62 -10.42
N VAL A 300 0.70 -45.70 -10.48
CA VAL A 300 -0.69 -46.03 -10.82
C VAL A 300 -0.81 -46.53 -12.27
N VAL A 301 -0.03 -45.97 -13.21
CA VAL A 301 -0.02 -46.45 -14.61
C VAL A 301 0.69 -47.81 -14.74
N GLY A 302 1.73 -48.07 -13.95
CA GLY A 302 2.43 -49.36 -13.95
C GLY A 302 1.62 -50.53 -13.37
N GLN A 303 0.61 -50.25 -12.53
CA GLN A 303 -0.21 -51.29 -11.88
C GLN A 303 -1.35 -51.82 -12.77
N TRP A 304 -1.62 -51.19 -13.92
CA TRP A 304 -2.53 -51.71 -14.96
C TRP A 304 -1.82 -52.60 -16.00
N GLY A 305 -0.53 -52.88 -15.82
CA GLY A 305 0.29 -53.63 -16.79
C GLY A 305 0.54 -55.11 -16.48
N VAL A 306 0.08 -55.65 -15.35
CA VAL A 306 0.37 -57.05 -14.96
C VAL A 306 -0.86 -57.71 -14.34
N GLY A 307 -1.62 -58.42 -15.17
CA GLY A 307 -2.76 -59.24 -14.78
C GLY A 307 -3.22 -60.11 -15.95
N ASN A 308 -2.71 -61.34 -15.96
CA ASN A 308 -2.91 -62.37 -16.98
C ASN A 308 -4.25 -63.11 -16.79
N ASP A 309 -4.75 -63.63 -17.93
CA ASP A 309 -5.68 -64.76 -18.12
C ASP A 309 -7.21 -64.60 -17.95
N GLY A 310 -7.94 -64.83 -19.06
CA GLY A 310 -9.05 -65.80 -19.05
C GLY A 310 -10.40 -65.39 -19.67
N PHE A 311 -10.66 -65.93 -20.88
CA PHE A 311 -11.96 -66.25 -21.51
C PHE A 311 -12.73 -65.20 -22.36
N GLY A 312 -12.82 -65.53 -23.67
CA GLY A 312 -14.10 -65.54 -24.42
C GLY A 312 -14.28 -64.49 -25.52
N GLY A 313 -13.86 -64.79 -26.77
CA GLY A 313 -14.31 -64.07 -27.98
C GLY A 313 -15.69 -64.55 -28.48
N PRO A 314 -16.14 -64.23 -29.71
CA PRO A 314 -15.58 -63.28 -30.69
C PRO A 314 -16.62 -62.34 -31.34
N GLY A 315 -16.16 -61.30 -32.05
CA GLY A 315 -16.98 -60.50 -32.97
C GLY A 315 -16.17 -59.40 -33.64
N PRO A 316 -15.95 -59.43 -34.97
CA PRO A 316 -14.98 -58.57 -35.64
C PRO A 316 -15.64 -57.29 -36.19
N PHE A 317 -14.98 -56.14 -36.03
CA PHE A 317 -15.13 -55.04 -36.97
C PHE A 317 -13.76 -54.39 -37.23
N ALA A 318 -13.49 -54.30 -38.53
CA ALA A 318 -12.27 -53.83 -39.15
C ALA A 318 -12.10 -52.31 -39.04
N GLY A 319 -10.85 -51.84 -39.17
CA GLY A 319 -10.58 -50.49 -39.63
C GLY A 319 -9.22 -49.91 -39.18
N ALA A 320 -8.23 -50.02 -40.07
CA ALA A 320 -7.10 -49.10 -40.35
C ALA A 320 -6.32 -48.47 -39.16
N GLY A 321 -4.99 -48.58 -39.01
CA GLY A 321 -3.94 -48.70 -40.01
C GLY A 321 -3.26 -47.33 -40.25
N TRP A 322 -1.91 -47.31 -40.15
CA TRP A 322 -0.95 -46.22 -40.46
C TRP A 322 -0.72 -45.21 -39.31
N GLY A 323 0.45 -45.09 -38.69
CA GLY A 323 1.81 -44.91 -39.24
C GLY A 323 2.19 -43.43 -38.95
N GLY A 324 3.12 -43.07 -38.07
CA GLY A 324 4.53 -43.42 -38.08
C GLY A 324 5.37 -42.22 -38.53
N LEU A 325 6.12 -41.64 -37.59
CA LEU A 325 7.40 -40.92 -37.75
C LEU A 325 7.45 -39.56 -38.48
N GLY A 326 8.26 -38.66 -37.91
CA GLY A 326 9.07 -37.72 -38.70
C GLY A 326 9.07 -36.28 -38.20
N GLY A 327 10.03 -35.93 -37.34
CA GLY A 327 10.35 -34.54 -37.04
C GLY A 327 11.21 -33.87 -38.12
N ARG A 328 11.19 -32.53 -38.17
CA ARG A 328 12.35 -31.63 -38.29
C ARG A 328 11.91 -30.21 -38.63
N GLY A 329 12.46 -29.25 -37.87
CA GLY A 329 13.21 -28.12 -38.43
C GLY A 329 12.46 -26.85 -38.83
N GLY A 330 12.90 -25.72 -38.27
CA GLY A 330 12.85 -24.41 -38.94
C GLY A 330 12.19 -23.28 -38.15
N GLY A 331 12.98 -22.51 -37.40
CA GLY A 331 12.75 -21.06 -37.30
C GLY A 331 13.58 -20.33 -38.37
N PRO A 332 13.73 -18.99 -38.34
CA PRO A 332 12.89 -17.96 -37.72
C PRO A 332 12.45 -16.89 -38.77
N GLY A 333 11.36 -16.15 -38.52
CA GLY A 333 10.85 -15.12 -39.43
C GLY A 333 10.58 -13.80 -38.72
N ASN A 334 11.52 -12.87 -38.87
CA ASN A 334 11.42 -11.44 -38.55
C ASN A 334 10.25 -10.80 -39.32
N MET A 335 9.41 -10.00 -38.64
CA MET A 335 8.55 -9.01 -39.30
C MET A 335 8.63 -7.67 -38.56
N GLN A 336 9.23 -6.70 -39.25
CA GLN A 336 9.03 -5.26 -39.02
C GLN A 336 7.64 -4.85 -39.48
N PRO A 337 7.05 -3.75 -38.96
CA PRO A 337 6.07 -3.01 -39.70
C PRO A 337 6.67 -1.75 -40.35
N PHE A 338 6.35 -1.61 -41.63
CA PHE A 338 6.48 -0.39 -42.43
C PHE A 338 5.62 0.74 -41.88
N GLY A 339 6.03 1.97 -42.19
CA GLY A 339 5.34 3.16 -41.77
C GLY A 339 4.29 3.69 -42.76
N ARG A 340 3.76 4.85 -42.35
CA ARG A 340 3.68 6.11 -43.09
C ARG A 340 2.26 6.58 -43.48
N ILE A 341 2.16 7.91 -43.50
CA ILE A 341 1.16 8.81 -44.11
C ILE A 341 -0.01 9.15 -43.16
N GLY A 342 -0.39 10.41 -42.89
CA GLY A 342 0.09 11.72 -43.35
C GLY A 342 -1.04 12.78 -43.27
N ARG A 343 -0.63 14.04 -43.04
CA ARG A 343 -1.23 15.34 -43.45
C ARG A 343 -2.50 15.92 -42.76
N GLY A 344 -2.43 17.25 -42.57
CA GLY A 344 -3.54 18.22 -42.66
C GLY A 344 -3.76 19.05 -41.38
N TRP A 345 -3.12 20.19 -41.13
CA TRP A 345 -3.41 21.58 -41.60
C TRP A 345 -4.82 22.13 -41.32
N TYR A 346 -4.89 23.12 -40.40
CA TYR A 346 -5.67 24.39 -40.31
C TYR A 346 -5.40 24.91 -38.88
N GLY A 347 -5.06 26.15 -38.55
CA GLY A 347 -5.26 27.43 -39.21
C GLY A 347 -5.97 28.38 -38.23
N SER A 348 -5.24 29.37 -37.73
CA SER A 348 -5.72 30.73 -37.40
C SER A 348 -6.54 31.01 -36.11
N GLY A 349 -6.05 31.95 -35.30
CA GLY A 349 -6.79 33.21 -35.08
C GLY A 349 -7.21 33.61 -33.65
N GLY A 350 -6.68 34.76 -33.21
CA GLY A 350 -7.28 35.65 -32.18
C GLY A 350 -6.77 35.42 -30.76
N GLY A 351 -6.31 36.41 -29.99
CA GLY A 351 -6.55 37.85 -30.05
C GLY A 351 -6.94 38.32 -28.65
N MET A 352 -6.25 39.35 -28.15
CA MET A 352 -6.31 39.98 -26.83
C MET A 352 -7.72 40.16 -26.24
N TYR A 353 -7.86 39.93 -24.92
CA TYR A 353 -8.09 40.95 -23.88
C TYR A 353 -7.78 40.35 -22.49
#